data_AF-A0A346CJQ9-F1
#
_entry.id   AF-A0A346CJQ9-F1
#
_cell.length_a   1.000
_cell.length_b   1.000
_cell.length_c   1.000
_cell.angle_alpha   90.00
_cell.angle_beta   90.00
_cell.angle_gamma   90.00
#
_symmetry.space_group_name_H-M   'P 1'
#
loop_
_entity.id
_entity.type
_entity.pdbx_description
1 polymer ?
#
loop_
_entity_poly.entity_id
_entity_poly.type
_entity_poly.pdbx_seq_one_letter_code
_entity_poly.pdbx_strand_id
1 'polypeptide(L)'
;DDLLYGITMNFSWLYTMIKIGQFEKALSDIDMAYNYSQEKELKFLATTLRSIKYKILKSPGSLSAELQQRLLPVVSSLPKFRQLLLECDKDGPKYCSIVPLHSSMDVTYSPERLSLSSSHLHITEVLPTYNPSTIISALDNGSISTWDVESRQLLRQITTAQSVILGMKLTIDEKYLVVSTTNTTLLIYDNLNSCLLSEVEIKGSKHGAVGATSTVINGFTLSSTHALAWLEASKDVTVIDLLYG
;
A
#
# COMPACT_ATOMS: atom_id res chain seq x y z
N ASP A 1 10.85 -8.22 16.62
CA ASP A 1 11.07 -7.75 15.23
C ASP A 1 12.44 -8.12 14.68
N ASP A 2 13.55 -7.82 15.37
CA ASP A 2 14.90 -8.19 14.90
C ASP A 2 15.16 -9.70 14.80
N LEU A 3 14.48 -10.52 15.60
CA LEU A 3 14.71 -11.97 15.66
C LEU A 3 14.10 -12.70 14.46
N LEU A 4 12.90 -12.30 14.00
CA LEU A 4 12.29 -12.83 12.79
C LEU A 4 13.12 -12.42 11.56
N TYR A 5 13.57 -11.17 11.53
CA TYR A 5 14.44 -10.61 10.52
C TYR A 5 15.78 -11.35 10.42
N GLY A 6 16.44 -11.57 11.55
CA GLY A 6 17.72 -12.27 11.62
C GLY A 6 17.64 -13.73 11.17
N ILE A 7 16.46 -14.36 11.23
CA ILE A 7 16.24 -15.73 10.77
C ILE A 7 15.89 -15.75 9.28
N THR A 8 15.01 -14.87 8.80
CA THR A 8 14.52 -14.90 7.40
C THR A 8 15.58 -14.43 6.39
N MET A 9 16.50 -13.57 6.80
CA MET A 9 17.66 -13.14 6.00
C MET A 9 18.96 -13.89 6.35
N ASN A 10 18.87 -15.14 6.79
CA ASN A 10 20.02 -16.00 7.10
C ASN A 10 20.26 -17.06 6.02
N PHE A 11 21.49 -17.18 5.54
CA PHE A 11 21.85 -18.13 4.47
C PHE A 11 21.63 -19.58 4.90
N SER A 12 22.08 -19.95 6.11
CA SER A 12 21.99 -21.33 6.60
C SER A 12 20.53 -21.77 6.75
N TRP A 13 19.66 -20.89 7.26
CA TRP A 13 18.23 -21.15 7.36
C TRP A 13 17.59 -21.32 5.97
N LEU A 14 17.82 -20.38 5.04
CA LEU A 14 17.30 -20.44 3.67
C LEU A 14 17.72 -21.74 2.96
N TYR A 15 19.03 -22.04 2.99
CA TYR A 15 19.58 -23.26 2.39
C TYR A 15 18.95 -24.52 2.98
N THR A 16 18.81 -24.57 4.31
CA THR A 16 18.20 -25.72 5.00
C THR A 16 16.75 -25.91 4.57
N MET A 17 15.94 -24.84 4.58
CA MET A 17 14.54 -24.88 4.18
C MET A 17 14.36 -25.36 2.73
N ILE A 18 15.20 -24.89 1.81
CA ILE A 18 15.19 -25.34 0.42
C ILE A 18 15.55 -26.82 0.33
N LYS A 19 16.60 -27.25 1.04
CA LYS A 19 17.10 -28.63 1.02
C LYS A 19 16.07 -29.64 1.56
N ILE A 20 15.28 -29.25 2.57
CA ILE A 20 14.21 -30.09 3.12
C ILE A 20 12.88 -29.96 2.35
N GLY A 21 12.87 -29.28 1.19
CA GLY A 21 11.69 -29.14 0.34
C GLY A 21 10.64 -28.16 0.85
N GLN A 22 10.98 -27.29 1.80
CA GLN A 22 10.08 -26.30 2.42
C GLN A 22 10.23 -24.89 1.84
N PHE A 23 10.55 -24.78 0.54
CA PHE A 23 10.75 -23.49 -0.12
C PHE A 23 9.55 -22.56 0.01
N GLU A 24 8.33 -23.06 -0.20
CA GLU A 24 7.12 -22.23 -0.09
C GLU A 24 6.89 -21.70 1.33
N LYS A 25 7.24 -22.48 2.36
CA LYS A 25 7.15 -22.01 3.75
C LYS A 25 8.18 -20.92 4.01
N ALA A 26 9.41 -21.11 3.57
CA ALA A 26 10.44 -20.09 3.72
C ALA A 26 10.05 -18.78 3.01
N LEU A 27 9.48 -18.88 1.80
CA LEU A 27 8.98 -17.72 1.08
C LEU A 27 7.82 -17.05 1.82
N SER A 28 6.86 -17.84 2.33
CA SER A 28 5.74 -17.34 3.14
C SER A 28 6.21 -16.64 4.42
N ASP A 29 7.27 -17.13 5.07
CA ASP A 29 7.83 -16.52 6.28
C ASP A 29 8.49 -15.17 5.95
N ILE A 30 9.16 -15.06 4.81
CA ILE A 30 9.74 -13.79 4.32
C ILE A 30 8.63 -12.81 3.94
N ASP A 31 7.58 -13.26 3.24
CA ASP A 31 6.43 -12.41 2.88
C ASP A 31 5.71 -11.91 4.12
N MET A 32 5.52 -12.77 5.12
CA MET A 32 4.95 -12.38 6.41
C MET A 32 5.83 -11.34 7.11
N ALA A 33 7.14 -11.55 7.15
CA ALA A 33 8.08 -10.59 7.71
C ALA A 33 8.03 -9.23 6.97
N TYR A 34 7.89 -9.24 5.64
CA TYR A 34 7.69 -8.04 4.84
C TYR A 34 6.37 -7.35 5.18
N ASN A 35 5.26 -8.08 5.30
CA ASN A 35 3.95 -7.50 5.61
C ASN A 35 3.96 -6.73 6.94
N TYR A 36 4.71 -7.21 7.94
CA TYR A 36 4.86 -6.52 9.22
C TYR A 36 5.86 -5.36 9.19
N SER A 37 7.00 -5.51 8.52
CA SER A 37 8.12 -4.56 8.63
C SER A 37 8.20 -3.55 7.48
N GLN A 38 7.59 -3.86 6.33
CA GLN A 38 7.67 -3.12 5.07
C GLN A 38 9.11 -2.85 4.58
N GLU A 39 10.04 -3.73 4.95
CA GLU A 39 11.44 -3.60 4.55
C GLU A 39 11.68 -4.00 3.09
N LYS A 40 12.35 -3.11 2.37
CA LYS A 40 12.63 -3.23 0.94
C LYS A 40 13.48 -4.46 0.63
N GLU A 41 14.41 -4.81 1.51
CA GLU A 41 15.26 -5.99 1.42
C GLU A 41 14.45 -7.29 1.45
N LEU A 42 13.46 -7.41 2.32
CA LEU A 42 12.64 -8.63 2.39
C LEU A 42 11.82 -8.81 1.11
N LYS A 43 11.21 -7.72 0.61
CA LYS A 43 10.50 -7.74 -0.67
C LYS A 43 11.43 -8.14 -1.82
N PHE A 44 12.62 -7.54 -1.89
CA PHE A 44 13.62 -7.84 -2.92
C PHE A 44 14.13 -9.29 -2.82
N LEU A 45 14.33 -9.80 -1.60
CA LEU A 45 14.75 -11.18 -1.39
C LEU A 45 13.67 -12.16 -1.84
N ALA A 46 12.41 -11.92 -1.45
CA ALA A 46 11.28 -12.76 -1.85
C ALA A 46 11.12 -12.81 -3.37
N THR A 47 11.18 -11.66 -4.06
CA THR A 47 11.13 -11.61 -5.54
C THR A 47 12.32 -12.32 -6.18
N THR A 48 13.53 -12.14 -5.62
CA THR A 48 14.74 -12.83 -6.07
C THR A 48 14.58 -14.35 -5.95
N LEU A 49 14.17 -14.86 -4.79
CA LEU A 49 13.95 -16.29 -4.54
C LEU A 49 12.89 -16.87 -5.48
N ARG A 50 11.78 -16.18 -5.71
CA ARG A 50 10.77 -16.58 -6.71
C ARG A 50 11.39 -16.70 -8.11
N SER A 51 12.20 -15.73 -8.52
CA SER A 51 12.82 -15.72 -9.86
C SER A 51 13.81 -16.88 -10.08
N ILE A 52 14.50 -17.33 -9.02
CA ILE A 52 15.49 -18.41 -9.10
C ILE A 52 14.95 -19.78 -8.65
N LYS A 53 13.67 -19.85 -8.22
CA LYS A 53 13.01 -21.04 -7.65
C LYS A 53 13.36 -22.33 -8.40
N TYR A 54 13.13 -22.37 -9.71
CA TYR A 54 13.37 -23.57 -10.51
C TYR A 54 14.82 -24.07 -10.40
N LYS A 55 15.80 -23.16 -10.42
CA LYS A 55 17.22 -23.50 -10.34
C LYS A 55 17.61 -24.02 -8.97
N ILE A 56 17.22 -23.32 -7.91
CA ILE A 56 17.60 -23.68 -6.54
C ILE A 56 16.89 -24.94 -6.04
N LEU A 57 15.69 -25.24 -6.55
CA LEU A 57 15.03 -26.52 -6.26
C LEU A 57 15.73 -27.70 -6.94
N LYS A 58 16.24 -27.51 -8.16
CA LYS A 58 17.02 -28.54 -8.87
C LYS A 58 18.43 -28.73 -8.26
N SER A 59 19.05 -27.65 -7.81
CA SER A 59 20.37 -27.65 -7.20
C SER A 59 20.44 -26.68 -6.02
N PRO A 60 20.09 -27.12 -4.79
CA PRO A 60 20.10 -26.25 -3.60
C PRO A 60 21.46 -25.63 -3.30
N GLY A 61 22.56 -26.31 -3.65
CA GLY A 61 23.92 -25.79 -3.46
C GLY A 61 24.17 -24.48 -4.19
N SER A 62 23.48 -24.24 -5.31
CA SER A 62 23.64 -23.01 -6.10
C SER A 62 23.09 -21.73 -5.46
N LEU A 63 22.41 -21.85 -4.31
CA LEU A 63 21.74 -20.72 -3.64
C LEU A 63 22.69 -19.54 -3.37
N SER A 64 23.87 -19.80 -2.80
CA SER A 64 24.83 -18.74 -2.45
C SER A 64 25.24 -17.94 -3.69
N ALA A 65 25.60 -18.63 -4.77
CA ALA A 65 26.02 -18.02 -6.02
C ALA A 65 24.87 -17.23 -6.67
N GLU A 66 23.66 -17.78 -6.73
CA GLU A 66 22.51 -17.09 -7.32
C GLU A 66 22.09 -15.85 -6.51
N LEU A 67 22.20 -15.89 -5.18
CA LEU A 67 21.98 -14.74 -4.30
C LEU A 67 23.08 -13.69 -4.48
N GLN A 68 24.36 -14.06 -4.41
CA GLN A 68 25.48 -13.13 -4.60
C GLN A 68 25.40 -12.41 -5.94
N GLN A 69 25.07 -13.14 -7.02
CA GLN A 69 24.93 -12.56 -8.35
C GLN A 69 23.81 -11.49 -8.45
N ARG A 70 22.78 -11.53 -7.60
CA ARG A 70 21.67 -10.55 -7.66
C ARG A 70 21.71 -9.49 -6.58
N LEU A 71 22.28 -9.82 -5.42
CA LEU A 71 22.33 -8.93 -4.27
C LEU A 71 23.54 -7.98 -4.30
N LEU A 72 24.67 -8.39 -4.90
CA LEU A 72 25.87 -7.55 -4.98
C LEU A 72 25.63 -6.18 -5.67
N PRO A 73 24.91 -6.09 -6.81
CA PRO A 73 24.61 -4.79 -7.45
C PRO A 73 23.78 -3.84 -6.59
N VAL A 74 22.92 -4.36 -5.73
CA VAL A 74 21.94 -3.55 -4.99
C VAL A 74 22.35 -3.26 -3.55
N VAL A 75 23.42 -3.87 -3.04
CA VAL A 75 23.84 -3.76 -1.63
C VAL A 75 24.17 -2.32 -1.20
N SER A 76 24.54 -1.44 -2.13
CA SER A 76 24.73 -0.01 -1.82
C SER A 76 23.41 0.69 -1.46
N SER A 77 22.32 0.30 -2.13
CA SER A 77 20.97 0.84 -1.93
C SER A 77 20.18 0.06 -0.87
N LEU A 78 20.55 -1.20 -0.65
CA LEU A 78 19.92 -2.16 0.25
C LEU A 78 20.98 -2.73 1.22
N PRO A 79 21.48 -1.91 2.16
CA PRO A 79 22.67 -2.21 2.95
C PRO A 79 22.50 -3.40 3.89
N LYS A 80 21.26 -3.77 4.23
CA LYS A 80 21.06 -4.88 5.15
C LYS A 80 21.39 -6.24 4.51
N PHE A 81 21.47 -6.33 3.18
CA PHE A 81 21.96 -7.53 2.51
C PHE A 81 23.43 -7.85 2.75
N ARG A 82 24.22 -6.91 3.31
CA ARG A 82 25.64 -7.16 3.62
C ARG A 82 25.85 -8.41 4.46
N GLN A 83 25.03 -8.60 5.49
CA GLN A 83 25.18 -9.76 6.37
C GLN A 83 24.89 -11.08 5.63
N LEU A 84 23.79 -11.14 4.88
CA LEU A 84 23.44 -12.32 4.07
C LEU A 84 24.52 -12.62 3.01
N LEU A 85 25.10 -11.59 2.39
CA LEU A 85 26.20 -11.73 1.43
C LEU A 85 27.47 -12.28 2.07
N LEU A 86 27.82 -11.82 3.28
CA LEU A 86 28.96 -12.34 4.05
C LEU A 86 28.76 -13.82 4.41
N GLU A 87 27.53 -14.21 4.79
CA GLU A 87 27.20 -15.60 5.05
C GLU A 87 27.28 -16.47 3.78
N CYS A 88 26.80 -15.95 2.64
CA CYS A 88 26.94 -16.64 1.36
C CYS A 88 28.41 -16.86 0.97
N ASP A 89 29.29 -15.89 1.24
CA ASP A 89 30.73 -15.98 0.96
C ASP A 89 31.43 -16.98 1.90
N LYS A 90 31.09 -16.97 3.19
CA LYS A 90 31.70 -17.84 4.20
C LYS A 90 31.21 -19.28 4.13
N ASP A 91 29.90 -19.49 3.99
CA ASP A 91 29.27 -20.80 4.10
C ASP A 91 28.86 -21.41 2.75
N GLY A 92 28.61 -20.60 1.73
CA GLY A 92 28.27 -21.05 0.37
C GLY A 92 29.29 -22.01 -0.26
N PRO A 93 30.61 -21.78 -0.13
CA PRO A 93 31.64 -22.69 -0.66
C PRO A 93 31.58 -24.13 -0.15
N LYS A 94 30.89 -24.38 0.98
CA LYS A 94 30.63 -25.74 1.48
C LYS A 94 29.71 -26.55 0.57
N TYR A 95 28.92 -25.87 -0.28
CA TYR A 95 27.86 -26.47 -1.09
C TYR A 95 27.99 -26.17 -2.59
N CYS A 96 28.68 -25.09 -2.96
CA CYS A 96 28.95 -24.74 -4.35
C CYS A 96 30.34 -24.09 -4.48
N SER A 97 31.18 -24.63 -5.37
CA SER A 97 32.54 -24.12 -5.60
C SER A 97 32.58 -22.77 -6.32
N ILE A 98 31.44 -22.24 -6.77
CA ILE A 98 31.33 -20.97 -7.48
C ILE A 98 31.03 -19.87 -6.48
N VAL A 99 31.88 -18.84 -6.44
CA VAL A 99 31.73 -17.67 -5.56
C VAL A 99 31.77 -16.39 -6.41
N PRO A 100 30.61 -15.82 -6.77
CA PRO A 100 30.55 -14.57 -7.51
C PRO A 100 31.08 -13.40 -6.66
N LEU A 101 32.23 -12.84 -7.05
CA LEU A 101 32.81 -11.63 -6.42
C LEU A 101 32.28 -10.33 -7.05
N HIS A 102 31.93 -10.39 -8.33
CA HIS A 102 31.28 -9.31 -9.06
C HIS A 102 30.07 -9.85 -9.80
N SER A 103 28.97 -9.13 -9.74
CA SER A 103 27.80 -9.46 -10.53
C SER A 103 27.90 -8.85 -11.93
N SER A 104 27.61 -9.66 -12.94
CA SER A 104 27.45 -9.23 -14.32
C SER A 104 26.02 -8.78 -14.66
N MET A 105 25.11 -8.75 -13.67
CA MET A 105 23.72 -8.37 -13.90
C MET A 105 23.53 -6.88 -13.68
N ASP A 106 22.78 -6.24 -14.58
CA ASP A 106 22.32 -4.87 -14.43
C ASP A 106 21.06 -4.85 -13.56
N VAL A 107 21.23 -5.14 -12.27
CA VAL A 107 20.15 -5.15 -11.28
C VAL A 107 20.27 -3.88 -10.46
N THR A 108 19.42 -2.90 -10.74
CA THR A 108 19.35 -1.66 -9.99
C THR A 108 18.12 -1.65 -9.08
N TYR A 109 18.29 -1.25 -7.84
CA TYR A 109 17.15 -0.89 -6.99
C TYR A 109 16.81 0.59 -7.22
N SER A 110 15.76 0.85 -8.01
CA SER A 110 15.21 2.19 -8.25
C SER A 110 13.72 2.23 -7.89
N PRO A 111 13.17 3.37 -7.45
CA PRO A 111 11.73 3.51 -7.25
C PRO A 111 10.97 3.12 -8.52
N GLU A 112 10.06 2.15 -8.40
CA GLU A 112 9.22 1.73 -9.52
C GLU A 112 8.16 2.82 -9.79
N ARG A 113 7.94 3.14 -11.06
CA ARG A 113 6.83 4.00 -11.49
C ARG A 113 5.73 3.10 -12.03
N LEU A 114 4.59 3.10 -11.33
CA LEU A 114 3.44 2.25 -11.64
C LEU A 114 2.27 3.14 -12.06
N SER A 115 1.61 2.77 -13.17
CA SER A 115 0.32 3.34 -13.55
C SER A 115 -0.78 2.37 -13.13
N LEU A 116 -1.68 2.82 -12.25
CA LEU A 116 -2.81 2.01 -11.76
C LEU A 116 -4.03 2.12 -12.69
N SER A 117 -4.21 3.26 -13.34
CA SER A 117 -5.24 3.47 -14.35
C SER A 117 -4.69 4.20 -15.57
N SER A 118 -5.40 4.09 -16.69
CA SER A 118 -5.16 4.86 -17.93
C SER A 118 -6.24 5.91 -18.16
N SER A 119 -6.98 6.30 -17.11
CA SER A 119 -8.06 7.27 -17.22
C SER A 119 -7.53 8.63 -17.66
N HIS A 120 -8.26 9.30 -18.55
CA HIS A 120 -7.96 10.67 -18.98
C HIS A 120 -8.62 11.73 -18.09
N LEU A 121 -9.36 11.30 -17.08
CA LEU A 121 -10.06 12.17 -16.13
C LEU A 121 -9.12 12.66 -15.04
N HIS A 122 -9.43 13.82 -14.46
CA HIS A 122 -8.62 14.38 -13.39
C HIS A 122 -8.83 13.64 -12.07
N ILE A 123 -7.73 13.32 -11.41
CA ILE A 123 -7.76 12.82 -10.03
C ILE A 123 -8.03 14.02 -9.12
N THR A 124 -9.14 13.99 -8.40
CA THR A 124 -9.47 15.04 -7.43
C THR A 124 -8.80 14.78 -6.09
N GLU A 125 -8.62 13.52 -5.71
CA GLU A 125 -8.03 13.15 -4.43
C GLU A 125 -7.49 11.72 -4.38
N VAL A 126 -6.53 11.49 -3.47
CA VAL A 126 -5.97 10.18 -3.16
C VAL A 126 -5.82 10.03 -1.65
N LEU A 127 -6.27 8.89 -1.12
CA LEU A 127 -6.17 8.54 0.30
C LEU A 127 -5.43 7.20 0.48
N PRO A 128 -4.46 7.11 1.41
CA PRO A 128 -3.94 5.83 1.86
C PRO A 128 -4.95 5.12 2.78
N THR A 129 -4.75 3.83 2.99
CA THR A 129 -5.41 3.07 4.06
C THR A 129 -4.38 2.47 5.03
N TYR A 130 -4.83 1.79 6.09
CA TYR A 130 -3.97 1.06 7.01
C TYR A 130 -3.28 -0.13 6.37
N ASN A 131 -3.87 -0.68 5.30
CA ASN A 131 -3.15 -1.63 4.48
C ASN A 131 -2.19 -0.85 3.57
N PRO A 132 -0.85 -0.99 3.73
CA PRO A 132 0.12 -0.21 2.97
C PRO A 132 0.07 -0.46 1.45
N SER A 133 -0.51 -1.57 1.00
CA SER A 133 -0.69 -1.84 -0.42
C SER A 133 -1.98 -1.22 -0.98
N THR A 134 -2.90 -0.77 -0.14
CA THR A 134 -4.21 -0.29 -0.56
C THR A 134 -4.26 1.23 -0.60
N ILE A 135 -4.76 1.78 -1.71
CA ILE A 135 -5.07 3.21 -1.84
C ILE A 135 -6.48 3.42 -2.38
N ILE A 136 -7.05 4.58 -2.11
CA ILE A 136 -8.33 5.01 -2.65
C ILE A 136 -8.08 6.27 -3.49
N SER A 137 -8.61 6.32 -4.70
CA SER A 137 -8.50 7.48 -5.60
C SER A 137 -9.88 7.94 -6.04
N ALA A 138 -10.12 9.24 -6.07
CA ALA A 138 -11.32 9.86 -6.63
C ALA A 138 -11.02 10.55 -7.96
N LEU A 139 -11.99 10.48 -8.88
CA LEU A 139 -11.99 11.19 -10.15
C LEU A 139 -13.03 12.31 -10.13
N ASP A 140 -12.82 13.32 -10.97
CA ASP A 140 -13.72 14.46 -11.18
C ASP A 140 -15.17 14.07 -11.55
N ASN A 141 -15.36 12.93 -12.21
CA ASN A 141 -16.67 12.40 -12.58
C ASN A 141 -17.40 11.65 -11.44
N GLY A 142 -16.89 11.71 -10.21
CA GLY A 142 -17.50 11.04 -9.06
C GLY A 142 -17.17 9.55 -8.93
N SER A 143 -16.25 9.03 -9.74
CA SER A 143 -15.78 7.65 -9.56
C SER A 143 -14.73 7.57 -8.46
N ILE A 144 -14.93 6.65 -7.53
CA ILE A 144 -13.99 6.33 -6.46
C ILE A 144 -13.51 4.90 -6.67
N SER A 145 -12.21 4.70 -6.74
CA SER A 145 -11.60 3.39 -6.96
C SER A 145 -10.68 3.04 -5.81
N THR A 146 -10.81 1.81 -5.29
CA THR A 146 -9.86 1.22 -4.34
C THR A 146 -8.91 0.30 -5.11
N TRP A 147 -7.61 0.50 -4.95
CA TRP A 147 -6.57 -0.24 -5.65
C TRP A 147 -5.68 -0.98 -4.67
N ASP A 148 -5.26 -2.18 -5.06
CA ASP A 148 -4.07 -2.82 -4.49
C ASP A 148 -2.88 -2.51 -5.41
N VAL A 149 -1.95 -1.70 -4.90
CA VAL A 149 -0.80 -1.17 -5.67
C VAL A 149 0.22 -2.27 -5.98
N GLU A 150 0.32 -3.29 -5.14
CA GLU A 150 1.28 -4.38 -5.30
C GLU A 150 0.88 -5.35 -6.42
N SER A 151 -0.36 -5.84 -6.40
CA SER A 151 -0.94 -6.69 -7.44
C SER A 151 -1.44 -5.92 -8.66
N ARG A 152 -1.49 -4.59 -8.57
CA ARG A 152 -1.99 -3.67 -9.60
C ARG A 152 -3.45 -3.94 -9.96
N GLN A 153 -4.22 -4.43 -8.99
CA GLN A 153 -5.62 -4.79 -9.19
C GLN A 153 -6.54 -3.70 -8.69
N LEU A 154 -7.59 -3.44 -9.45
CA LEU A 154 -8.76 -2.71 -8.97
C LEU A 154 -9.50 -3.64 -8.00
N LEU A 155 -9.54 -3.26 -6.71
CA LEU A 155 -10.27 -4.03 -5.72
C LEU A 155 -11.77 -3.72 -5.81
N ARG A 156 -12.12 -2.43 -5.89
CA ARG A 156 -13.51 -1.96 -5.81
C ARG A 156 -13.69 -0.62 -6.52
N GLN A 157 -14.91 -0.35 -6.96
CA GLN A 157 -15.30 0.92 -7.57
C GLN A 157 -16.67 1.36 -7.07
N ILE A 158 -16.78 2.63 -6.69
CA ILE A 158 -18.01 3.32 -6.26
C ILE A 158 -18.23 4.48 -7.24
N THR A 159 -19.49 4.80 -7.53
CA THR A 159 -19.86 5.98 -8.32
C THR A 159 -20.83 6.83 -7.52
N THR A 160 -20.48 8.08 -7.24
CA THR A 160 -21.28 9.04 -6.45
C THR A 160 -22.38 9.72 -7.28
N ALA A 161 -23.07 8.95 -8.13
CA ALA A 161 -24.09 9.44 -9.07
C ALA A 161 -23.59 10.62 -9.95
N GLN A 162 -22.32 10.59 -10.37
CA GLN A 162 -21.67 11.59 -11.22
C GLN A 162 -21.51 12.99 -10.60
N SER A 163 -21.61 13.10 -9.27
CA SER A 163 -21.29 14.35 -8.57
C SER A 163 -19.77 14.54 -8.47
N VAL A 164 -19.30 15.77 -8.66
CA VAL A 164 -17.88 16.10 -8.54
C VAL A 164 -17.46 15.98 -7.07
N ILE A 165 -16.42 15.21 -6.82
CA ILE A 165 -15.86 15.00 -5.48
C ILE A 165 -14.95 16.17 -5.12
N LEU A 166 -15.26 16.83 -4.01
CA LEU A 166 -14.47 17.94 -3.46
C LEU A 166 -13.45 17.48 -2.42
N GLY A 167 -13.70 16.33 -1.79
CA GLY A 167 -12.93 15.84 -0.65
C GLY A 167 -13.42 14.48 -0.16
N MET A 168 -12.54 13.70 0.44
CA MET A 168 -12.76 12.35 0.94
C MET A 168 -11.94 12.16 2.21
N LYS A 169 -12.48 11.46 3.20
CA LYS A 169 -11.73 11.05 4.38
C LYS A 169 -12.21 9.69 4.88
N LEU A 170 -11.28 8.92 5.43
CA LEU A 170 -11.57 7.70 6.18
C LEU A 170 -11.68 8.04 7.67
N THR A 171 -12.58 7.36 8.37
CA THR A 171 -12.53 7.32 9.83
C THR A 171 -11.29 6.59 10.31
N ILE A 172 -10.87 6.86 11.55
CA ILE A 172 -9.67 6.26 12.14
C ILE A 172 -9.75 4.73 12.28
N ASP A 173 -10.93 4.14 12.21
CA ASP A 173 -11.12 2.68 12.19
C ASP A 173 -11.32 2.14 10.77
N GLU A 174 -11.24 2.99 9.75
CA GLU A 174 -11.51 2.72 8.33
C GLU A 174 -12.86 2.06 8.06
N LYS A 175 -13.80 2.22 8.99
CA LYS A 175 -15.16 1.69 8.83
C LYS A 175 -15.96 2.53 7.84
N TYR A 176 -15.78 3.84 7.86
CA TYR A 176 -16.54 4.76 7.03
C TYR A 176 -15.63 5.55 6.09
N LEU A 177 -16.06 5.67 4.84
CA LEU A 177 -15.51 6.60 3.85
C LEU A 177 -16.52 7.74 3.68
N VAL A 178 -16.13 8.95 4.06
CA VAL A 178 -16.99 10.14 3.94
C VAL A 178 -16.50 10.96 2.76
N VAL A 179 -17.42 11.33 1.87
CA VAL A 179 -17.14 12.02 0.61
C VAL A 179 -17.97 13.29 0.54
N SER A 180 -17.32 14.43 0.32
CA SER A 180 -17.97 15.71 0.05
C SER A 180 -18.12 15.95 -1.45
N THR A 181 -19.28 16.46 -1.85
CA THR A 181 -19.61 16.66 -3.27
C THR A 181 -19.97 18.12 -3.57
N THR A 182 -19.96 18.50 -4.85
CA THR A 182 -20.46 19.80 -5.32
C THR A 182 -21.95 20.02 -5.09
N ASN A 183 -22.72 18.95 -4.83
CA ASN A 183 -24.15 19.04 -4.51
C ASN A 183 -24.40 19.38 -3.04
N THR A 184 -23.36 19.83 -2.33
CA THR A 184 -23.47 20.32 -0.96
C THR A 184 -23.90 19.22 0.01
N THR A 185 -23.56 17.97 -0.34
CA THR A 185 -23.85 16.77 0.43
C THR A 185 -22.57 16.10 0.90
N LEU A 186 -22.64 15.50 2.09
CA LEU A 186 -21.70 14.47 2.53
C LEU A 186 -22.33 13.10 2.30
N LEU A 187 -21.65 12.27 1.52
CA LEU A 187 -21.97 10.86 1.31
C LEU A 187 -21.17 10.03 2.30
N ILE A 188 -21.85 9.20 3.08
CA ILE A 188 -21.24 8.32 4.08
C ILE A 188 -21.35 6.89 3.56
N TYR A 189 -20.21 6.29 3.24
CA TYR A 189 -20.13 4.91 2.77
C TYR A 189 -19.62 3.99 3.86
N ASP A 190 -20.15 2.77 3.89
CA ASP A 190 -19.45 1.63 4.49
C ASP A 190 -18.19 1.36 3.65
N ASN A 191 -17.03 1.62 4.22
CA ASN A 191 -15.77 1.50 3.51
C ASN A 191 -15.37 0.05 3.26
N LEU A 192 -15.95 -0.97 3.89
CA LEU A 192 -15.64 -2.38 3.58
C LEU A 192 -16.57 -2.96 2.52
N ASN A 193 -17.85 -2.59 2.59
CA ASN A 193 -18.89 -3.12 1.72
C ASN A 193 -19.17 -2.24 0.50
N SER A 194 -18.56 -1.05 0.41
CA SER A 194 -18.76 -0.07 -0.67
C SER A 194 -20.23 0.34 -0.84
N CYS A 195 -20.99 0.34 0.25
CA CYS A 195 -22.42 0.66 0.26
C CYS A 195 -22.63 2.08 0.77
N LEU A 196 -23.48 2.86 0.09
CA LEU A 196 -23.92 4.16 0.60
C LEU A 196 -24.83 3.93 1.80
N LEU A 197 -24.44 4.43 2.96
CA LEU A 197 -25.23 4.37 4.18
C LEU A 197 -26.14 5.59 4.32
N SER A 198 -25.60 6.76 3.98
CA SER A 198 -26.32 8.03 4.14
C SER A 198 -25.82 9.12 3.22
N GLU A 199 -26.73 10.04 2.93
CA GLU A 199 -26.48 11.28 2.21
C GLU A 199 -27.02 12.44 3.05
N VAL A 200 -26.12 13.31 3.50
CA VAL A 200 -26.45 14.41 4.41
C VAL A 200 -26.22 15.76 3.72
N GLU A 201 -27.28 16.50 3.49
CA GLU A 201 -27.23 17.87 2.95
C GLU A 201 -26.74 18.86 4.01
N ILE A 202 -25.71 19.65 3.67
CA ILE A 202 -25.13 20.65 4.57
C ILE A 202 -25.80 22.00 4.31
N LYS A 203 -26.54 22.49 5.30
CA LYS A 203 -27.30 23.75 5.19
C LYS A 203 -26.60 24.88 5.91
N GLY A 204 -26.47 26.02 5.22
CA GLY A 204 -26.04 27.27 5.82
C GLY A 204 -27.07 27.81 6.80
N SER A 205 -26.60 28.49 7.85
CA SER A 205 -27.47 29.15 8.81
C SER A 205 -28.21 30.32 8.19
N LYS A 206 -29.51 30.44 8.51
CA LYS A 206 -30.36 31.56 8.11
C LYS A 206 -30.12 32.86 8.92
N HIS A 207 -29.16 32.88 9.85
CA HIS A 207 -28.96 33.99 10.78
C HIS A 207 -27.96 35.08 10.32
N GLY A 208 -27.57 35.11 9.03
CA GLY A 208 -26.67 36.11 8.46
C GLY A 208 -27.30 36.84 7.28
N ALA A 209 -27.04 38.15 7.19
CA ALA A 209 -27.63 39.13 6.27
C ALA A 209 -27.70 38.73 4.78
N VAL A 210 -28.62 39.42 4.08
CA VAL A 210 -28.84 39.43 2.63
C VAL A 210 -27.51 39.50 1.85
N GLY A 211 -27.04 38.33 1.41
CA GLY A 211 -25.85 38.12 0.62
C GLY A 211 -25.72 36.62 0.38
N ALA A 212 -25.40 36.20 -0.85
CA ALA A 212 -25.43 34.81 -1.27
C ALA A 212 -24.76 33.88 -0.24
N THR A 213 -25.57 33.07 0.45
CA THR A 213 -25.05 32.01 1.32
C THR A 213 -24.36 31.01 0.40
N SER A 214 -23.02 30.94 0.45
CA SER A 214 -22.30 29.93 -0.33
C SER A 214 -22.80 28.56 0.12
N THR A 215 -23.22 27.77 -0.85
CA THR A 215 -23.71 26.42 -0.62
C THR A 215 -22.57 25.42 -0.71
N VAL A 216 -21.38 25.82 -1.16
CA VAL A 216 -20.25 24.92 -1.38
C VAL A 216 -19.60 24.54 -0.06
N ILE A 217 -19.35 23.24 0.15
CA ILE A 217 -18.57 22.74 1.28
C ILE A 217 -17.13 23.19 1.09
N ASN A 218 -16.63 24.03 2.01
CA ASN A 218 -15.24 24.48 1.99
C ASN A 218 -14.29 23.42 2.58
N GLY A 219 -14.80 22.61 3.52
CA GLY A 219 -14.07 21.49 4.05
C GLY A 219 -14.88 20.70 5.07
N PHE A 220 -14.34 19.54 5.41
CA PHE A 220 -14.85 18.72 6.51
C PHE A 220 -13.71 17.99 7.21
N THR A 221 -13.95 17.53 8.42
CA THR A 221 -13.04 16.66 9.18
C THR A 221 -13.82 15.58 9.92
N LEU A 222 -13.14 14.51 10.29
CA LEU A 222 -13.75 13.35 10.94
C LEU A 222 -13.18 13.15 12.34
N SER A 223 -14.04 12.67 13.23
CA SER A 223 -13.67 11.90 14.40
C SER A 223 -14.00 10.42 14.16
N SER A 224 -13.88 9.56 15.17
CA SER A 224 -14.31 8.17 15.06
C SER A 224 -15.82 8.00 14.85
N THR A 225 -16.62 8.95 15.31
CA THR A 225 -18.08 8.84 15.32
C THR A 225 -18.79 10.02 14.68
N HIS A 226 -18.09 11.09 14.33
CA HIS A 226 -18.71 12.29 13.79
C HIS A 226 -17.98 12.83 12.56
N ALA A 227 -18.74 13.41 11.64
CA ALA A 227 -18.23 14.32 10.62
C ALA A 227 -18.56 15.77 11.02
N LEU A 228 -17.58 16.66 10.88
CA LEU A 228 -17.75 18.09 11.06
C LEU A 228 -17.50 18.78 9.72
N ALA A 229 -18.51 19.44 9.16
CA ALA A 229 -18.43 20.12 7.87
C ALA A 229 -18.77 21.60 7.99
N TRP A 230 -18.16 22.42 7.15
CA TRP A 230 -18.45 23.85 7.08
C TRP A 230 -18.51 24.33 5.63
N LEU A 231 -19.45 25.24 5.37
CA LEU A 231 -19.60 25.86 4.08
C LEU A 231 -18.63 27.03 3.93
N GLU A 232 -18.33 27.40 2.68
CA GLU A 232 -17.56 28.60 2.39
C GLU A 232 -18.27 29.84 2.94
N ALA A 233 -17.50 30.78 3.51
CA ALA A 233 -18.01 31.99 4.17
C ALA A 233 -19.00 31.76 5.35
N SER A 234 -19.26 30.52 5.76
CA SER A 234 -20.05 30.21 6.97
C SER A 234 -19.22 30.40 8.24
N LYS A 235 -19.88 30.86 9.31
CA LYS A 235 -19.31 30.84 10.67
C LYS A 235 -19.73 29.61 11.47
N ASP A 236 -20.65 28.83 10.93
CA ASP A 236 -21.22 27.65 11.57
C ASP A 236 -20.57 26.38 11.04
N VAL A 237 -20.45 25.40 11.94
CA VAL A 237 -19.99 24.04 11.65
C VAL A 237 -21.14 23.07 11.90
N THR A 238 -21.49 22.29 10.88
CA THR A 238 -22.47 21.22 10.99
C THR A 238 -21.79 19.97 11.53
N VAL A 239 -22.36 19.39 12.60
CA VAL A 239 -21.89 18.14 13.20
C VAL A 239 -22.88 17.02 12.85
N ILE A 240 -22.35 15.92 12.34
CA ILE A 240 -23.11 14.78 11.83
C ILE A 240 -22.63 13.55 12.57
N ASP A 241 -23.53 12.78 13.14
CA ASP A 241 -23.23 11.50 13.76
C ASP A 241 -23.17 10.41 12.67
N LEU A 242 -22.04 9.70 12.59
CA LEU A 242 -21.81 8.64 11.60
C LEU A 242 -22.48 7.31 11.97
N LEU A 243 -22.97 7.15 13.20
CA LEU A 243 -23.67 5.94 13.66
C LEU A 243 -25.15 5.95 13.29
N TYR A 244 -25.75 7.13 13.28
CA TYR A 244 -27.20 7.33 13.07
C TYR A 244 -27.53 8.18 11.84
N GLY A 245 -26.50 8.73 11.20
CA GLY A 245 -26.58 9.50 9.96
C GLY A 245 -26.63 8.60 8.77
#